data_AF-A0A5M8QVB1-F1
#
_entry.id   AF-A0A5M8QVB1-F1
#
_cell.length_a   1.000
_cell.length_b   1.000
_cell.length_c   1.000
_cell.angle_alpha   90.00
_cell.angle_beta   90.00
_cell.angle_gamma   90.00
#
_symmetry.space_group_name_H-M   'P 1'
#
loop_
_entity.id
_entity.type
_entity.pdbx_description
1 polymer ?
#
loop_
_entity_poly.entity_id
_entity_poly.type
_entity_poly.pdbx_seq_one_letter_code
_entity_poly.pdbx_strand_id
1 'polypeptide(L)' 'MNYEISNYFFPDFRYPFCYLARFLQADNLFTILLKDGNVTHFKPANVPDFRNWLTHHKVEDIKESIRKDHELIKEN' A
#
# COMPACT_ATOMS: atom_id res chain seq x y z
N MET A 1 -27.03 8.81 1.76
CA MET A 1 -26.04 8.31 0.78
C MET A 1 -24.67 8.75 1.29
N ASN A 2 -23.94 7.87 1.98
CA ASN A 2 -22.68 8.20 2.68
C ASN A 2 -21.57 7.21 2.27
N TYR A 3 -21.20 7.20 0.99
CA TYR A 3 -20.21 6.27 0.41
C TYR A 3 -18.80 6.88 0.24
N GLU A 4 -18.50 8.01 0.87
CA GLU A 4 -17.27 8.76 0.61
C GLU A 4 -16.13 8.46 1.60
N ILE A 5 -16.42 7.96 2.82
CA ILE A 5 -15.40 7.83 3.87
C ILE A 5 -14.54 6.57 3.69
N SER A 6 -15.11 5.46 3.19
CA SER A 6 -14.41 4.17 3.02
C SER A 6 -13.38 4.15 1.89
N ASN A 7 -13.45 5.11 0.96
CA ASN A 7 -12.42 5.30 -0.05
C ASN A 7 -11.25 6.11 0.50
N TYR A 8 -11.50 7.01 1.46
CA TYR A 8 -10.45 7.88 1.99
C TYR A 8 -9.63 7.19 3.09
N PHE A 9 -10.29 6.42 3.97
CA PHE A 9 -9.66 5.62 5.03
C PHE A 9 -9.97 4.13 4.88
N PHE A 10 -8.99 3.29 5.22
CA PHE A 10 -9.24 1.89 5.48
C PHE A 10 -9.59 1.67 6.96
N PRO A 11 -10.53 0.77 7.31
CA PRO A 11 -10.87 0.47 8.70
C PRO A 11 -9.64 0.15 9.57
N ASP A 12 -9.61 0.71 10.78
CA ASP A 12 -8.53 0.53 11.78
C ASP A 12 -7.13 0.99 11.35
N PHE A 13 -6.99 1.57 10.16
CA PHE A 13 -5.75 2.16 9.70
C PHE A 13 -5.77 3.69 9.88
N ARG A 14 -4.76 4.21 10.60
CA ARG A 14 -4.72 5.61 11.05
C ARG A 14 -4.58 6.64 9.91
N TYR A 15 -4.03 6.25 8.77
CA TYR A 15 -3.64 7.19 7.72
C TYR A 15 -4.54 7.05 6.48
N PRO A 16 -4.99 8.16 5.88
CA PRO A 16 -5.71 8.09 4.62
C PRO A 16 -4.75 7.81 3.45
N PHE A 17 -5.27 7.29 2.34
CA PHE A 17 -4.43 6.85 1.21
C PHE A 17 -3.52 7.96 0.67
N CYS A 18 -3.96 9.22 0.74
CA CYS A 18 -3.22 10.35 0.18
C CYS A 18 -1.94 10.68 0.96
N TYR A 19 -1.74 10.13 2.16
CA TYR A 19 -0.51 10.28 2.94
C TYR A 19 0.50 9.17 2.66
N LEU A 20 0.09 8.13 1.93
CA LEU A 20 0.92 6.95 1.69
C LEU A 20 1.74 7.16 0.42
N ALA A 21 3.01 6.76 0.47
CA ALA A 21 3.90 6.79 -0.68
C ALA A 21 4.07 5.39 -1.27
N ARG A 22 4.53 4.45 -0.45
CA ARG A 22 4.85 3.08 -0.87
C ARG A 22 4.56 2.09 0.24
N PHE A 23 4.40 0.83 -0.10
CA PHE A 23 4.26 -0.24 0.88
C PHE A 23 5.13 -1.46 0.52
N LEU A 24 5.41 -2.24 1.55
CA LEU A 24 6.03 -3.56 1.47
C LEU A 24 5.22 -4.52 2.32
N GLN A 25 4.72 -5.60 1.72
CA GLN A 25 4.02 -6.65 2.46
C GLN A 25 4.95 -7.82 2.78
N ALA A 26 4.95 -8.28 4.03
CA ALA A 26 5.55 -9.54 4.46
C ALA A 26 4.51 -10.36 5.23
N ASP A 27 3.98 -11.41 4.60
CA ASP A 27 2.85 -12.19 5.10
C ASP A 27 1.64 -11.29 5.46
N ASN A 28 1.24 -11.22 6.74
CA ASN A 28 0.14 -10.38 7.21
C ASN A 28 0.56 -8.99 7.71
N LEU A 29 1.85 -8.64 7.62
CA LEU A 29 2.39 -7.35 8.04
C LEU A 29 2.67 -6.46 6.84
N PHE A 30 2.21 -5.21 6.91
CA PHE A 30 2.52 -4.17 5.94
C PHE A 30 3.43 -3.13 6.60
N THR A 31 4.58 -2.89 5.99
CA THR A 31 5.41 -1.71 6.24
C THR A 31 5.03 -0.65 5.22
N ILE A 32 4.64 0.54 5.69
CA ILE A 32 4.15 1.63 4.85
C ILE A 32 5.06 2.84 5.02
N LEU A 33 5.62 3.32 3.91
CA LEU A 33 6.31 4.59 3.84
C LEU A 33 5.28 5.70 3.60
N LEU A 34 5.26 6.68 4.49
CA LEU A 34 4.46 7.88 4.37
C LEU A 34 5.18 8.94 3.54
N LYS A 35 4.42 9.87 2.97
CA LYS A 35 4.97 10.95 2.13
C LYS A 35 5.85 11.94 2.89
N ASP A 36 5.71 12.01 4.21
CA ASP A 36 6.58 12.81 5.08
C ASP A 36 7.90 12.09 5.44
N GLY A 37 8.13 10.89 4.90
CA GLY A 37 9.31 10.07 5.15
C GLY A 37 9.20 9.16 6.38
N ASN A 38 8.13 9.28 7.17
CA ASN A 38 7.91 8.39 8.30
C ASN A 38 7.49 6.98 7.84
N VAL A 39 7.76 5.98 8.68
CA VAL A 39 7.41 4.58 8.42
C VAL A 39 6.46 4.09 9.49
N THR A 40 5.38 3.41 9.06
CA THR A 40 4.42 2.78 9.96
C THR A 40 4.21 1.32 9.60
N HIS A 41 3.72 0.55 10.57
CA HIS A 41 3.44 -0.86 10.45
C HIS A 41 1.96 -1.14 10.72
N PHE A 42 1.34 -1.99 9.90
CA PHE A 42 -0.06 -2.33 10.06
C PHE A 42 -0.31 -3.81 9.76
N LYS A 43 -1.15 -4.44 10.59
CA LYS A 43 -1.64 -5.80 10.41
C LYS A 43 -3.16 -5.75 10.24
N PRO A 44 -3.68 -5.71 9.00
CA PRO A 44 -5.11 -5.67 8.76
C PRO A 44 -5.78 -6.99 9.14
N ALA A 45 -7.04 -6.93 9.60
CA ALA A 45 -7.85 -8.12 9.82
C ALA A 45 -8.13 -8.88 8.50
N ASN A 46 -8.29 -8.14 7.39
CA ASN A 46 -8.42 -8.70 6.04
C ASN A 46 -7.25 -8.24 5.16
N VAL A 47 -6.26 -9.10 5.00
CA VAL A 47 -5.03 -8.84 4.24
C VAL A 47 -5.31 -8.59 2.74
N PRO A 48 -6.09 -9.44 2.03
CA PRO A 48 -6.48 -9.17 0.65
C PRO A 48 -7.13 -7.79 0.44
N ASP A 49 -8.08 -7.41 1.31
CA ASP A 49 -8.81 -6.16 1.15
C ASP A 49 -7.90 -4.94 1.33
N PHE A 50 -6.99 -4.98 2.30
CA PHE A 50 -6.05 -3.88 2.52
C PHE A 50 -5.08 -3.71 1.34
N ARG A 51 -4.55 -4.83 0.81
CA ARG A 51 -3.68 -4.79 -0.38
C ARG A 51 -4.43 -4.21 -1.58
N ASN A 52 -5.67 -4.66 -1.81
CA ASN A 52 -6.51 -4.15 -2.89
C ASN A 52 -6.80 -2.66 -2.76
N TRP A 53 -7.08 -2.17 -1.54
CA TRP A 53 -7.29 -0.75 -1.27
C TRP A 53 -6.02 0.07 -1.60
N LEU A 54 -4.84 -0.37 -1.14
CA LEU A 54 -3.57 0.30 -1.47
C LEU A 54 -3.33 0.37 -2.98
N THR A 55 -3.51 -0.74 -3.69
CA THR A 55 -3.31 -0.80 -5.15
C THR A 55 -4.36 0.03 -5.91
N HIS A 56 -5.62 0.01 -5.48
CA HIS A 56 -6.69 0.83 -6.04
C HIS A 56 -6.36 2.33 -5.97
N HIS A 57 -5.78 2.76 -4.84
CA HIS A 57 -5.33 4.14 -4.63
C HIS A 57 -3.92 4.42 -5.17
N LYS A 58 -3.35 3.50 -5.96
CA LYS A 58 -2.04 3.64 -6.63
C LYS A 58 -0.88 3.85 -5.66
N VAL A 59 -0.97 3.32 -4.44
CA VAL A 59 0.17 3.25 -3.54
C VAL A 59 1.13 2.19 -4.10
N GLU A 60 2.40 2.55 -4.23
CA GLU A 60 3.40 1.71 -4.89
C GLU A 60 3.72 0.46 -4.06
N ASP A 61 3.66 -0.73 -4.67
CA ASP A 61 4.18 -1.97 -4.08
C ASP A 61 5.67 -2.11 -4.43
N ILE A 62 6.53 -2.00 -3.41
CA ILE A 62 7.99 -2.05 -3.59
C ILE A 62 8.42 -3.40 -4.18
N LYS A 63 7.78 -4.52 -3.82
CA LYS A 63 8.14 -5.83 -4.37
C LYS A 63 7.86 -5.90 -5.87
N GLU A 64 6.75 -5.33 -6.31
CA GLU A 64 6.37 -5.31 -7.72
C GLU A 64 7.25 -4.34 -8.52
N SER A 65 7.61 -3.18 -7.95
CA SER A 65 8.57 -2.26 -8.60
C SER A 65 9.91 -2.95 -8.86
N ILE A 66 10.49 -3.62 -7.84
CA ILE A 66 11.77 -4.33 -7.97
C ILE A 66 11.69 -5.45 -9.02
N ARG A 67 10.58 -6.20 -9.06
CA ARG A 67 10.37 -7.27 -10.07
C ARG A 67 10.37 -6.72 -11.50
N LYS A 68 9.62 -5.64 -11.73
CA LYS A 68 9.55 -4.99 -13.05
C LYS A 68 10.90 -4.48 -13.51
N ASP A 69 11.66 -3.85 -12.62
CA ASP A 69 13.01 -3.36 -12.93
C ASP A 69 13.94 -4.51 -13.37
N HIS A 70 13.86 -5.65 -12.69
CA HIS A 70 14.65 -6.84 -13.05
C HIS A 70 14.25 -7.49 -14.38
N GLU A 71 12.98 -7.40 -14.79
CA GLU A 71 12.50 -7.92 -16.07
C GLU A 71 12.97 -7.05 -17.25
N LEU A 72 12.91 -5.72 -17.10
CA LEU A 72 13.36 -4.76 -18.12
C LEU A 72 14.86 -4.84 -18.45
N ILE A 73 15.68 -5.29 -17.50
CA ILE A 73 17.13 -5.47 -17.71
C ILE A 73 17.42 -6.73 -18.55
N LYS A 74 16.51 -7.71 -18.62
CA LYS A 74 16.72 -8.95 -19.40
C LYS A 74 16.34 -8.83 -20.87
N GLU A 75 15.60 -7.78 -21.25
CA GLU A 75 15.12 -7.57 -22.62
C GLU A 75 16.04 -6.65 -23.47
N ASN A 76 17.15 -6.16 -22.89
CA ASN A 76 18.21 -5.41 -23.58
C ASN A 76 19.50 -6.21 -23.66
#